data_AF-A0AAW5ZRH1-F1
#
_entry.id   AF-A0AAW5ZRH1-F1
#
_cell.length_a   1.000
_cell.length_b   1.000
_cell.length_c   1.000
_cell.angle_alpha   90.00
_cell.angle_beta   90.00
_cell.angle_gamma   90.00
#
_symmetry.space_group_name_H-M   'P 1'
#
loop_
_entity.id
_entity.type
_entity.pdbx_description
1 polymer ?
#
loop_
_entity_poly.entity_id
_entity_poly.type
_entity_poly.pdbx_seq_one_letter_code
_entity_poly.pdbx_strand_id
1 'polypeptide(L)'
;MAEEKLVVREYGAIYVALMGGNFEASLLALDVMWSHWYGQLAQGGFVAVAPARDLLAFCDASSAQGLMELQQVVQRSGNCDHQLHPYLYQRTGTRWQQVIQ
;
A
#
# COMPACT_ATOMS: atom_id res chain seq x y z
N MET A 1 -20.72 -2.04 -3.91
CA MET A 1 -19.87 -0.82 -3.97
C MET A 1 -18.39 -1.21 -3.85
N ALA A 2 -17.43 -0.31 -4.13
CA ALA A 2 -16.00 -0.64 -4.11
C ALA A 2 -15.53 -1.26 -2.78
N GLU A 3 -16.11 -0.82 -1.67
CA GLU A 3 -15.88 -1.31 -0.31
C GLU A 3 -16.16 -2.83 -0.14
N GLU A 4 -17.22 -3.34 -0.77
CA GLU A 4 -17.63 -4.75 -0.62
C GLU A 4 -16.68 -5.75 -1.28
N LYS A 5 -15.83 -5.27 -2.20
CA LYS A 5 -14.85 -6.10 -2.91
C LYS A 5 -13.43 -5.92 -2.39
N LEU A 6 -13.21 -4.95 -1.51
CA LEU A 6 -11.91 -4.67 -0.92
C LEU A 6 -11.63 -5.66 0.19
N VAL A 7 -10.53 -6.40 0.06
CA VAL A 7 -10.03 -7.30 1.10
C VAL A 7 -8.66 -6.79 1.53
N VAL A 8 -8.57 -6.35 2.78
CA VAL A 8 -7.28 -6.01 3.41
C VAL A 8 -6.82 -7.18 4.28
N ARG A 9 -5.62 -7.67 4.02
CA ARG A 9 -4.98 -8.76 4.76
C ARG A 9 -3.73 -8.26 5.44
N GLU A 10 -3.53 -8.69 6.68
CA GLU A 10 -2.32 -8.44 7.44
C GLU A 10 -1.28 -9.52 7.14
N TYR A 11 -0.04 -9.11 6.88
CA TYR A 11 1.11 -9.97 6.67
C TYR A 11 2.28 -9.41 7.47
N GLY A 12 2.46 -9.86 8.71
CA GLY A 12 3.50 -9.32 9.58
C GLY A 12 3.20 -7.86 9.92
N ALA A 13 4.12 -6.95 9.62
CA ALA A 13 4.01 -5.52 9.88
C ALA A 13 3.48 -4.72 8.67
N ILE A 14 3.01 -5.39 7.61
CA ILE A 14 2.41 -4.77 6.43
C ILE A 14 0.97 -5.25 6.21
N TYR A 15 0.23 -4.45 5.46
CA TYR A 15 -1.12 -4.76 4.98
C TYR A 15 -1.14 -4.83 3.46
N VAL A 16 -1.93 -5.75 2.92
CA VAL A 16 -2.14 -5.93 1.49
C VAL A 16 -3.61 -5.74 1.18
N ALA A 17 -3.92 -4.76 0.34
CA ALA A 17 -5.23 -4.49 -0.20
C ALA A 17 -5.40 -5.18 -1.57
N LEU A 18 -6.44 -6.01 -1.66
CA LEU A 18 -6.82 -6.75 -2.86
C LEU A 18 -8.24 -6.33 -3.28
N MET A 19 -8.45 -6.11 -4.57
CA MET A 19 -9.69 -5.64 -5.17
C MET A 19 -9.97 -6.33 -6.51
N GLY A 20 -9.93 -7.68 -6.47
CA GLY A 20 -10.29 -8.49 -7.64
C GLY A 20 -9.29 -8.43 -8.81
N GLY A 21 -8.05 -7.97 -8.56
CA GLY A 21 -6.91 -8.09 -9.48
C GLY A 21 -6.91 -7.11 -10.66
N ASN A 22 -7.54 -5.94 -10.53
CA ASN A 22 -7.59 -4.95 -11.62
C ASN A 22 -7.68 -3.48 -11.13
N PHE A 23 -7.99 -3.25 -9.85
CA PHE A 23 -8.36 -1.92 -9.33
C PHE A 23 -7.51 -1.49 -8.13
N GLU A 24 -6.53 -2.29 -7.75
CA GLU A 24 -5.64 -2.08 -6.60
C GLU A 24 -4.89 -0.74 -6.71
N ALA A 25 -4.50 -0.34 -7.92
CA ALA A 25 -3.89 0.97 -8.15
C ALA A 25 -4.85 2.15 -7.94
N SER A 26 -6.15 1.97 -8.20
CA SER A 26 -7.15 3.01 -8.01
C SER A 26 -7.42 3.29 -6.52
N LEU A 27 -7.20 2.29 -5.66
CA LEU A 27 -7.33 2.44 -4.21
C LEU A 27 -6.35 3.47 -3.63
N LEU A 28 -5.18 3.65 -4.26
CA LEU A 28 -4.21 4.67 -3.84
C LEU A 28 -4.82 6.08 -3.90
N ALA A 29 -5.68 6.35 -4.90
CA ALA A 29 -6.36 7.62 -5.08
C ALA A 29 -7.67 7.74 -4.26
N LEU A 30 -8.14 6.66 -3.64
CA LEU A 30 -9.42 6.63 -2.93
C LEU A 30 -9.26 7.13 -1.49
N ASP A 31 -9.36 8.44 -1.28
CA ASP A 31 -9.12 9.09 0.01
C ASP A 31 -9.93 8.52 1.18
N VAL A 32 -11.16 8.04 0.91
CA VAL A 32 -12.03 7.43 1.93
C VAL A 32 -11.43 6.14 2.51
N MET A 33 -10.68 5.37 1.72
CA MET A 33 -9.99 4.17 2.21
C MET A 33 -8.99 4.53 3.32
N TRP A 34 -8.15 5.53 3.05
CA TRP A 34 -7.05 5.92 3.92
C TRP A 34 -7.49 6.72 5.14
N SER A 35 -8.53 7.52 4.98
CA SER A 35 -8.95 8.47 6.03
C SER A 35 -10.08 7.91 6.91
N HIS A 36 -10.95 7.06 6.35
CA HIS A 36 -12.14 6.55 7.06
C HIS A 36 -12.07 5.05 7.31
N TRP A 37 -11.89 4.23 6.27
CA TRP A 37 -11.99 2.77 6.41
C TRP A 37 -10.81 2.19 7.20
N TYR A 38 -9.60 2.67 6.93
CA TYR A 38 -8.37 2.09 7.50
C TYR A 38 -7.50 3.10 8.22
N GLY A 39 -7.95 4.34 8.45
CA GLY A 39 -7.14 5.40 9.08
C GLY A 39 -6.53 5.03 10.43
N GLN A 40 -7.15 4.08 11.15
CA GLN A 40 -6.65 3.56 12.42
C GLN A 40 -5.43 2.62 12.30
N LEU A 41 -5.13 2.09 11.10
CA LEU A 41 -4.02 1.14 10.88
C LEU A 41 -2.64 1.83 10.83
N ALA A 42 -2.60 3.14 10.62
CA ALA A 42 -1.35 3.88 10.55
C ALA A 42 -1.45 5.24 11.27
N GLN A 43 -1.10 5.25 12.57
CA GLN A 43 -1.07 6.47 13.40
C GLN A 43 0.07 7.41 12.98
N GLY A 44 1.20 6.88 12.48
CA GLY A 44 2.34 7.64 11.95
C GLY A 44 2.14 8.14 10.52
N GLY A 45 1.00 7.82 9.90
CA GLY A 45 0.74 8.03 8.48
C GLY A 45 1.11 6.81 7.64
N PHE A 46 0.56 6.74 6.43
CA PHE A 46 0.72 5.57 5.57
C PHE A 46 1.97 5.67 4.69
N VAL A 47 2.67 4.56 4.53
CA VAL A 47 3.61 4.34 3.43
C VAL A 47 3.11 3.18 2.59
N ALA A 48 3.09 3.35 1.27
CA ALA A 48 2.66 2.33 0.33
C ALA A 48 3.69 2.14 -0.79
N VAL A 49 3.74 0.94 -1.35
CA VAL A 49 4.48 0.70 -2.60
C VAL A 49 3.68 1.26 -3.77
N ALA A 50 4.37 1.69 -4.83
CA ALA A 50 3.71 2.00 -6.10
C ALA A 50 2.85 0.79 -6.50
N PRO A 51 1.53 0.94 -6.59
CA PRO A 51 0.69 -0.20 -6.89
C PRO A 51 0.93 -0.66 -8.32
N ALA A 52 1.21 -1.96 -8.46
CA ALA A 52 1.04 -2.65 -9.74
C ALA A 52 -0.45 -2.95 -9.93
N ARG A 53 -0.83 -3.43 -11.13
CA ARG A 53 -2.23 -3.75 -11.46
C ARG A 53 -2.91 -4.65 -10.42
N ASP A 54 -2.14 -5.50 -9.74
CA ASP A 54 -2.66 -6.59 -8.92
C ASP A 54 -2.32 -6.48 -7.43
N LEU A 55 -1.57 -5.46 -6.99
CA LEU A 55 -1.11 -5.37 -5.61
C LEU A 55 -1.01 -3.93 -5.12
N LEU A 56 -1.66 -3.67 -3.99
CA LEU A 56 -1.41 -2.52 -3.14
C LEU A 56 -0.98 -3.01 -1.76
N ALA A 57 0.27 -2.74 -1.37
CA ALA A 57 0.76 -3.01 -0.02
C ALA A 57 1.12 -1.70 0.69
N PHE A 58 0.83 -1.63 1.99
CA PHE A 58 1.09 -0.45 2.82
C PHE A 58 1.43 -0.81 4.27
N CYS A 59 2.03 0.12 4.98
CA CYS A 59 2.33 0.02 6.41
C CYS A 59 2.26 1.40 7.09
N ASP A 60 2.39 1.40 8.41
CA ASP A 60 2.60 2.62 9.18
C ASP A 60 4.03 3.16 8.96
N ALA A 61 4.15 4.45 8.68
CA ALA A 61 5.42 5.14 8.40
C ALA A 61 6.41 5.11 9.57
N SER A 62 5.92 4.95 10.81
CA SER A 62 6.74 4.80 12.02
C SER A 62 7.21 3.37 12.27
N SER A 63 6.68 2.39 11.53
CA SER A 63 7.06 0.99 11.66
C SER A 63 8.31 0.65 10.85
N ALA A 64 9.47 0.63 11.50
CA ALA A 64 10.72 0.21 10.86
C ALA A 64 10.65 -1.21 10.28
N GLN A 65 9.97 -2.14 10.98
CA GLN A 65 9.73 -3.49 10.48
C GLN A 65 8.81 -3.47 9.25
N GLY A 66 7.74 -2.68 9.29
CA GLY A 66 6.81 -2.53 8.18
C GLY A 66 7.53 -2.01 6.93
N LEU A 67 8.37 -0.99 7.05
CA LEU A 67 9.16 -0.45 5.94
C LEU A 67 10.10 -1.51 5.32
N MET A 68 10.82 -2.28 6.15
CA MET A 68 11.69 -3.34 5.67
C MET A 68 10.91 -4.44 4.92
N GLU A 69 9.79 -4.90 5.48
CA GLU A 69 8.94 -5.90 4.85
C GLU A 69 8.32 -5.38 3.54
N LEU A 70 7.92 -4.10 3.51
CA LEU A 70 7.40 -3.44 2.33
C LEU A 70 8.44 -3.38 1.19
N GLN A 71 9.70 -3.09 1.53
CA GLN A 71 10.82 -3.14 0.57
C GLN A 71 11.06 -4.57 0.06
N GLN A 72 10.96 -5.59 0.92
CA GLN A 72 11.09 -6.99 0.50
C GLN A 72 9.98 -7.39 -0.49
N VAL A 73 8.76 -6.88 -0.34
CA VAL A 73 7.68 -7.10 -1.30
C VAL A 73 8.06 -6.58 -2.68
N VAL A 74 8.60 -5.36 -2.77
CA VAL A 74 9.10 -4.81 -4.04
C VAL A 74 10.19 -5.70 -4.64
N GLN A 75 11.20 -6.05 -3.85
CA GLN A 75 12.33 -6.86 -4.33
C GLN A 75 11.88 -8.23 -4.86
N ARG A 76 10.89 -8.86 -4.21
CA ARG A 76 10.33 -10.16 -4.63
C ARG A 76 9.48 -10.07 -5.89
N SER A 77 8.91 -8.91 -6.20
CA SER A 77 8.07 -8.70 -7.39
C SER A 77 8.85 -8.61 -8.71
N GLY A 78 10.19 -8.51 -8.67
CA GLY A 78 11.06 -8.27 -9.83
C GLY A 78 11.01 -9.30 -10.96
N ASN A 79 10.29 -10.42 -10.79
CA ASN A 79 10.16 -11.50 -11.78
C ASN A 79 8.71 -11.81 -12.20
N CYS A 80 7.72 -10.97 -11.85
CA CYS A 80 6.32 -11.16 -12.23
C CYS A 80 5.89 -10.19 -13.34
N ASP A 81 4.89 -10.57 -14.15
CA ASP A 81 4.36 -9.80 -15.30
C ASP A 81 3.97 -8.34 -14.98
N HIS A 82 3.79 -8.02 -13.70
CA HIS A 82 3.49 -6.68 -13.19
C HIS A 82 4.49 -6.27 -12.09
N GLN A 83 5.73 -5.98 -12.49
CA GLN A 83 6.80 -5.55 -11.59
C GLN A 83 6.38 -4.30 -10.79
N LEU A 84 6.56 -4.35 -9.46
CA LEU A 84 6.37 -3.16 -8.62
C LEU A 84 7.57 -2.23 -8.82
N HIS A 85 7.29 -0.94 -8.97
CA HIS A 85 8.35 0.04 -8.95
C HIS A 85 8.99 0.12 -7.55
N PRO A 86 10.32 0.31 -7.47
CA PRO A 86 11.05 0.40 -6.20
C PRO A 86 10.78 1.67 -5.39
N TYR A 87 9.76 2.43 -5.77
CA TYR A 87 9.41 3.67 -5.11
C TYR A 87 8.37 3.42 -4.03
N LEU A 88 8.68 3.91 -2.83
CA LEU A 88 7.73 4.03 -1.75
C LEU A 88 7.10 5.42 -1.79
N TYR A 89 5.83 5.48 -1.40
CA TYR A 89 5.08 6.71 -1.33
C TYR A 89 4.57 6.89 0.10
N GLN A 90 4.88 8.02 0.70
CA GLN A 90 4.32 8.41 1.98
C GLN A 90 3.09 9.30 1.74
N ARG A 91 2.03 9.05 2.50
CA ARG A 91 0.83 9.86 2.47
C ARG A 91 0.97 11.03 3.45
N THR A 92 0.80 12.25 2.95
CA THR A 92 0.74 13.48 3.75
C THR A 92 -0.57 14.20 3.45
N GLY A 93 -1.52 14.13 4.38
CA GLY A 93 -2.91 14.55 4.16
C GLY A 93 -3.58 13.68 3.10
N THR A 94 -4.00 14.28 1.97
CA THR A 94 -4.59 13.58 0.82
C THR A 94 -3.60 13.38 -0.33
N ARG A 95 -2.33 13.78 -0.17
CA ARG A 95 -1.32 13.67 -1.22
C ARG A 95 -0.34 12.56 -0.93
N TRP A 96 0.15 11.94 -2.00
CA TRP A 96 1.24 10.98 -1.95
C TRP A 96 2.52 11.66 -2.42
N GLN A 97 3.58 11.49 -1.63
CA GLN A 97 4.91 11.98 -1.94
C GLN A 97 5.85 10.79 -2.04
N GLN A 98 6.63 10.73 -3.10
CA GLN A 98 7.66 9.71 -3.25
C GLN A 98 8.72 9.92 -2.16
N VAL A 99 8.96 8.88 -1.38
CA VAL A 99 10.05 8.81 -0.40
C VAL A 99 11.06 7.81 -0.95
N ILE A 100 12.22 8.32 -1.36
CA ILE A 100 13.33 7.49 -1.79
C ILE A 100 14.01 6.98 -0.51
N GLN A 101 14.00 5.67 -0.31
CA GLN A 101 14.86 4.99 0.65
C GLN A 101 15.72 3.98 -0.10
#